data_AF-A0A5S9M4B6-F1
#
_entry.id   AF-A0A5S9M4B6-F1
#
_cell.length_a   1.000
_cell.length_b   1.000
_cell.length_c   1.000
_cell.angle_alpha   90.00
_cell.angle_beta   90.00
_cell.angle_gamma   90.00
#
_symmetry.space_group_name_H-M   'P 1'
#
loop_
_entity.id
_entity.type
_entity.pdbx_description
1 polymer ?
#
loop_
_entity_poly.entity_id
_entity_poly.type
_entity_poly.pdbx_seq_one_letter_code
_entity_poly.pdbx_strand_id
1 'polypeptide(L)'
;METFLYSFALEALHALQILLKGDVVFHSVVEEESGGAGTLAAILRGYTADAAIIPEPSHMKIFPIQQGSKWFRLHIKGRAAHGGTRYHGVSAIEKSTIVLSHIAALEEERNQRITEPLFQHIPIPIPINIGKIQGGDWPSSVADLVTMEGRLGVMPGETVEQNRQRRN
;
A
#
# COMPACT_ATOMS: atom_id res chain seq x y z
N MET A 1 -2.13 21.54 2.28
CA MET A 1 -2.94 22.65 1.72
C MET A 1 -4.41 22.25 1.50
N GLU A 2 -4.76 20.96 1.55
CA GLU A 2 -6.09 20.43 1.20
C GLU A 2 -7.14 20.49 2.33
N THR A 3 -6.74 20.45 3.60
CA THR A 3 -7.67 20.51 4.75
C THR A 3 -8.47 21.81 4.81
N PHE A 4 -7.91 22.91 4.26
CA PHE A 4 -8.49 24.25 4.42
C PHE A 4 -9.80 24.45 3.63
N LEU A 5 -9.98 23.80 2.48
CA LEU A 5 -11.14 24.07 1.62
C LEU A 5 -12.47 23.65 2.29
N TYR A 6 -12.45 22.55 3.05
CA TYR A 6 -13.66 22.01 3.69
C TYR A 6 -13.96 22.68 5.01
N SER A 7 -12.94 23.12 5.75
CA SER A 7 -13.19 24.01 6.88
C SER A 7 -13.83 25.31 6.40
N PHE A 8 -13.42 25.87 5.26
CA PHE A 8 -14.06 27.06 4.67
C PHE A 8 -15.50 26.79 4.21
N ALA A 9 -15.81 25.60 3.68
CA ALA A 9 -17.18 25.25 3.34
C ALA A 9 -18.09 25.22 4.58
N LEU A 10 -17.61 24.62 5.67
CA LEU A 10 -18.33 24.61 6.95
C LEU A 10 -18.46 26.01 7.55
N GLU A 11 -17.41 26.82 7.47
CA GLU A 11 -17.42 28.22 7.90
C GLU A 11 -18.43 29.05 7.09
N ALA A 12 -18.49 28.85 5.77
CA ALA A 12 -19.45 29.52 4.91
C ALA A 12 -20.89 29.13 5.24
N LEU A 13 -21.16 27.84 5.47
CA LEU A 13 -22.49 27.36 5.91
C LEU A 13 -22.90 28.01 7.24
N HIS A 14 -21.94 28.12 8.17
CA HIS A 14 -22.16 28.75 9.47
C HIS A 14 -22.41 30.27 9.33
N ALA A 15 -21.60 30.97 8.54
CA ALA A 15 -21.72 32.42 8.30
C ALA A 15 -23.03 32.79 7.59
N LEU A 16 -23.51 31.93 6.68
CA LEU A 16 -24.78 32.08 6.00
C LEU A 16 -25.99 31.64 6.84
N GLN A 17 -25.77 31.15 8.07
CA GLN A 17 -26.80 30.66 8.99
C GLN A 17 -27.72 29.61 8.36
N ILE A 18 -27.17 28.77 7.48
CA ILE A 18 -27.93 27.72 6.81
C ILE A 18 -28.23 26.61 7.83
N LEU A 19 -29.52 26.38 8.09
CA LEU A 19 -29.97 25.27 8.93
C LEU A 19 -29.87 23.96 8.14
N LEU A 20 -29.00 23.07 8.61
CA LEU A 20 -28.84 21.73 8.06
C LEU A 20 -29.94 20.79 8.59
N LYS A 21 -30.31 19.80 7.78
CA LYS A 21 -31.31 18.79 8.17
C LYS A 21 -30.75 17.67 9.05
N GLY A 22 -29.48 17.75 9.42
CA GLY A 22 -28.77 16.75 10.19
C GLY A 22 -27.42 17.27 10.68
N ASP A 23 -26.70 16.41 11.38
CA ASP A 23 -25.42 16.74 12.00
C ASP A 23 -24.27 16.65 11.00
N VAL A 24 -23.26 17.50 11.19
CA VAL A 24 -22.00 17.42 10.46
C VAL A 24 -20.86 17.25 11.45
N VAL A 25 -20.12 16.14 11.29
CA VAL A 25 -18.92 15.85 12.08
C VAL A 25 -17.70 16.07 11.18
N PHE A 26 -16.79 16.94 11.61
CA PHE A 26 -15.53 17.18 10.90
C PHE A 26 -14.37 16.48 11.59
N HIS A 27 -13.63 15.67 10.84
CA HIS A 27 -12.44 14.99 11.31
C HIS A 27 -11.21 15.49 10.54
N SER A 28 -10.29 16.16 11.26
CA SER A 28 -8.92 16.36 10.79
C SER A 28 -8.04 15.34 11.49
N VAL A 29 -7.50 14.40 10.72
CA VAL A 29 -6.80 13.22 11.23
C VAL A 29 -5.35 13.21 10.74
N VAL A 30 -4.48 12.61 11.55
CA VAL A 30 -3.09 12.33 11.19
C VAL A 30 -2.96 10.91 10.62
N GLU A 31 -1.77 10.59 10.08
CA GLU A 31 -1.37 9.22 9.70
C GLU A 31 -2.16 8.60 8.53
N GLU A 32 -2.87 9.38 7.71
CA GLU A 32 -3.57 8.87 6.52
C GLU A 32 -2.59 8.12 5.58
N GLU A 33 -1.51 8.79 5.17
CA GLU A 33 -0.50 8.30 4.22
C GLU A 33 0.35 7.11 4.70
N SER A 34 0.32 6.82 6.00
CA SER A 34 1.20 5.83 6.64
C SER A 34 0.45 4.63 7.20
N GLY A 35 -0.87 4.73 7.43
CA GLY A 35 -1.65 3.59 7.89
C GLY A 35 -3.10 3.87 8.32
N GLY A 36 -3.60 5.10 8.17
CA GLY A 36 -4.97 5.48 8.51
C GLY A 36 -5.28 5.49 10.02
N ALA A 37 -4.27 5.54 10.89
CA ALA A 37 -4.45 5.39 12.33
C ALA A 37 -5.35 6.48 12.94
N GLY A 38 -5.30 7.72 12.43
CA GLY A 38 -6.15 8.80 12.91
C GLY A 38 -7.64 8.56 12.63
N THR A 39 -7.99 8.15 11.41
CA THR A 39 -9.38 7.79 11.05
C THR A 39 -9.86 6.59 11.85
N LEU A 40 -9.02 5.56 12.00
CA LEU A 40 -9.34 4.39 12.81
C LEU A 40 -9.60 4.78 14.27
N ALA A 41 -8.78 5.66 14.85
CA ALA A 41 -8.95 6.14 16.21
C ALA A 41 -10.28 6.89 16.39
N ALA A 42 -10.71 7.71 15.41
CA ALA A 42 -12.01 8.37 15.45
C ALA A 42 -13.16 7.35 15.47
N ILE A 43 -13.11 6.34 14.60
CA ILE A 43 -14.11 5.26 14.56
C ILE A 43 -14.13 4.49 15.88
N LEU A 44 -12.97 4.08 16.40
CA LEU A 44 -12.85 3.34 17.66
C LEU A 44 -13.32 4.14 18.87
N ARG A 45 -13.27 5.47 18.82
CA ARG A 45 -13.81 6.36 19.85
C ARG A 45 -15.34 6.46 19.80
N GLY A 46 -15.98 5.91 18.77
CA GLY A 46 -17.44 5.82 18.64
C GLY A 46 -18.07 6.92 17.78
N TYR A 47 -17.29 7.67 16.99
CA TYR A 47 -17.87 8.59 16.02
C TYR A 47 -18.53 7.81 14.88
N THR A 48 -19.78 8.17 14.53
CA THR A 48 -20.57 7.54 13.47
C THR A 48 -21.26 8.61 12.62
N ALA A 49 -21.60 8.29 11.38
CA ALA A 49 -22.40 9.14 10.50
C ALA A 49 -23.14 8.27 9.46
N ASP A 50 -24.21 8.82 8.86
CA ASP A 50 -24.93 8.16 7.75
C ASP A 50 -24.09 8.07 6.47
N ALA A 51 -23.14 8.99 6.30
CA ALA A 51 -22.20 9.03 5.18
C ALA A 51 -20.90 9.74 5.58
N ALA A 52 -19.82 9.48 4.83
CA ALA A 52 -18.56 10.18 4.93
C ALA A 52 -18.13 10.74 3.57
N ILE A 53 -17.57 11.95 3.59
CA ILE A 53 -16.95 12.58 2.41
C ILE A 53 -15.46 12.70 2.72
N ILE A 54 -14.63 12.01 1.94
CA ILE A 54 -13.17 12.10 2.03
C ILE A 54 -12.70 12.86 0.79
N PRO A 55 -12.32 14.13 0.94
CA PRO A 55 -12.03 14.98 -0.20
C PRO A 55 -10.59 14.85 -0.67
N GLU A 56 -10.33 13.75 -1.36
CA GLU A 56 -9.08 13.58 -2.10
C GLU A 56 -9.02 14.54 -3.29
N PRO A 57 -7.82 14.86 -3.82
CA PRO A 57 -7.63 15.64 -5.06
C PRO A 57 -8.11 14.87 -6.30
N SER A 58 -9.40 14.57 -6.34
CA SER A 58 -10.08 13.72 -7.32
C SER A 58 -10.45 14.45 -8.60
N HIS A 59 -10.23 15.77 -8.67
CA HIS A 59 -10.77 16.64 -9.70
C HIS A 59 -12.29 16.46 -9.88
N MET A 60 -13.02 16.41 -8.75
CA MET A 60 -14.48 16.21 -8.70
C MET A 60 -14.97 14.85 -9.21
N LYS A 61 -14.07 13.86 -9.33
CA LYS A 61 -14.44 12.48 -9.68
C LYS A 61 -14.82 11.70 -8.42
N ILE A 62 -15.77 10.80 -8.58
CA ILE A 62 -16.16 9.85 -7.53
C ILE A 62 -15.36 8.57 -7.74
N PHE A 63 -14.77 8.05 -6.66
CA PHE A 63 -14.05 6.78 -6.65
C PHE A 63 -14.92 5.72 -5.96
N PRO A 64 -15.74 4.95 -6.70
CA PRO A 64 -16.65 3.96 -6.12
C PRO A 64 -15.91 2.75 -5.53
N ILE A 65 -14.65 2.55 -5.92
CA ILE A 65 -13.80 1.47 -5.44
C ILE A 65 -12.35 1.94 -5.35
N GLN A 66 -11.64 1.50 -4.33
CA GLN A 66 -10.22 1.80 -4.12
C GLN A 66 -9.50 0.55 -3.64
N GLN A 67 -8.36 0.25 -4.23
CA GLN A 67 -7.50 -0.84 -3.75
C GLN A 67 -6.89 -0.52 -2.37
N GLY A 68 -6.68 -1.55 -1.57
CA GLY A 68 -5.86 -1.46 -0.37
C GLY A 68 -4.37 -1.49 -0.68
N SER A 69 -3.55 -1.25 0.34
CA SER A 69 -2.09 -1.28 0.27
C SER A 69 -1.51 -1.98 1.49
N LYS A 70 -0.48 -2.80 1.30
CA LYS A 70 0.34 -3.35 2.38
C LYS A 70 1.82 -3.22 2.05
N TRP A 71 2.61 -2.76 3.01
CA TRP A 71 4.07 -2.84 2.90
C TRP A 71 4.56 -4.23 3.35
N PHE A 72 5.62 -4.69 2.69
CA PHE A 72 6.30 -5.93 3.03
C PHE A 72 7.81 -5.78 2.92
N ARG A 73 8.53 -6.63 3.67
CA ARG A 73 9.99 -6.75 3.63
C ARG A 73 10.37 -8.21 3.45
N LEU A 74 11.25 -8.48 2.49
CA LEU A 74 11.84 -9.79 2.24
C LEU A 74 13.32 -9.76 2.61
N HIS A 75 13.79 -10.83 3.26
CA HIS A 75 15.20 -11.05 3.53
C HIS A 75 15.65 -12.28 2.75
N ILE A 76 16.39 -12.06 1.67
CA ILE A 76 16.95 -13.11 0.84
C ILE A 76 18.31 -13.51 1.41
N LYS A 77 18.39 -14.73 1.95
CA LYS A 77 19.61 -15.27 2.56
C LYS A 77 20.46 -16.06 1.56
N GLY A 78 21.73 -15.72 1.54
CA GLY A 78 22.82 -16.40 0.85
C GLY A 78 23.76 -17.09 1.84
N ARG A 79 25.01 -17.27 1.42
CA ARG A 79 26.12 -17.77 2.22
C ARG A 79 27.39 -17.04 1.78
N ALA A 80 28.04 -16.34 2.71
CA ALA A 80 29.25 -15.59 2.43
C ALA A 80 30.41 -16.51 2.01
N ALA A 81 31.27 -15.98 1.15
CA ALA A 81 32.53 -16.60 0.75
C ALA A 81 33.46 -15.54 0.18
N HIS A 82 34.77 -15.83 0.14
CA HIS A 82 35.73 -15.00 -0.59
C HIS A 82 35.37 -14.99 -2.09
N GLY A 83 35.47 -13.84 -2.75
CA GLY A 83 35.07 -13.69 -4.16
C GLY A 83 35.84 -14.64 -5.10
N GLY A 84 37.12 -14.86 -4.83
CA GLY A 84 37.95 -15.83 -5.57
C GLY A 84 37.58 -17.30 -5.36
N THR A 85 36.79 -17.60 -4.33
CA THR A 85 36.29 -18.96 -4.05
C THR A 85 34.76 -18.96 -3.99
N ARG A 86 34.10 -18.21 -4.88
CA ARG A 86 32.63 -18.01 -4.88
C ARG A 86 31.82 -19.31 -4.88
N TYR A 87 32.39 -20.41 -5.39
CA TYR A 87 31.76 -21.73 -5.42
C TYR A 87 31.53 -22.35 -4.03
N HIS A 88 32.16 -21.81 -2.97
CA HIS A 88 31.81 -22.15 -1.59
C HIS A 88 30.65 -21.32 -1.04
N GLY A 89 30.30 -20.20 -1.68
CA GLY A 89 29.22 -19.30 -1.26
C GLY A 89 27.89 -19.57 -1.97
N VAL A 90 26.88 -18.79 -1.60
CA VAL A 90 25.59 -18.71 -2.29
C VAL A 90 25.21 -17.24 -2.33
N SER A 91 25.15 -16.64 -3.53
CA SER A 91 24.91 -15.20 -3.65
C SER A 91 23.44 -14.84 -3.35
N ALA A 92 23.21 -14.04 -2.31
CA ALA A 92 21.92 -13.44 -2.03
C ALA A 92 21.46 -12.50 -3.15
N ILE A 93 22.41 -11.82 -3.83
CA ILE A 93 22.14 -10.97 -4.99
C ILE A 93 21.62 -11.81 -6.17
N GLU A 94 22.27 -12.93 -6.49
CA GLU A 94 21.80 -13.80 -7.58
C GLU A 94 20.44 -14.44 -7.24
N LYS A 95 20.20 -14.82 -5.98
CA LYS A 95 18.87 -15.28 -5.55
C LYS A 95 17.80 -14.20 -5.67
N SER A 96 18.16 -12.93 -5.47
CA SER A 96 17.21 -11.82 -5.49
C SER A 96 16.56 -11.62 -6.86
N THR A 97 17.26 -11.96 -7.95
CA THR A 97 16.70 -11.90 -9.31
C THR A 97 15.60 -12.95 -9.50
N ILE A 98 15.79 -14.16 -8.97
CA ILE A 98 14.78 -15.22 -8.99
C ILE A 98 13.54 -14.78 -8.21
N VAL A 99 13.73 -14.18 -7.03
CA VAL A 99 12.62 -13.66 -6.21
C VAL A 99 11.85 -12.56 -6.96
N LEU A 100 12.54 -11.64 -7.64
CA LEU A 100 11.89 -10.60 -8.46
C LEU A 100 11.03 -11.21 -9.58
N SER A 101 11.53 -12.25 -10.26
CA SER A 101 10.75 -12.95 -11.30
C SER A 101 9.49 -13.59 -10.73
N HIS A 102 9.55 -14.20 -9.55
CA HIS A 102 8.36 -14.76 -8.90
C HIS A 102 7.37 -13.69 -8.44
N ILE A 103 7.86 -12.51 -8.01
CA ILE A 103 7.00 -11.38 -7.65
C ILE A 103 6.25 -10.86 -8.89
N ALA A 104 6.94 -10.74 -10.02
CA ALA A 104 6.30 -10.32 -11.28
C ALA A 104 5.22 -11.33 -11.73
N ALA A 105 5.51 -12.63 -11.66
CA ALA A 105 4.54 -13.68 -11.97
C ALA A 105 3.33 -13.64 -11.01
N LEU A 106 3.56 -13.38 -9.72
CA LEU A 106 2.49 -13.24 -8.73
C LEU A 106 1.60 -12.01 -9.02
N GLU A 107 2.18 -10.89 -9.43
CA GLU A 107 1.41 -9.71 -9.84
C GLU A 107 0.50 -10.05 -11.02
N GLU A 108 1.06 -10.66 -12.06
CA GLU A 108 0.32 -11.05 -13.26
C GLU A 108 -0.84 -12.00 -12.90
N GLU A 109 -0.54 -13.07 -12.16
CA GLU A 109 -1.52 -14.06 -11.70
C GLU A 109 -2.65 -13.44 -10.88
N ARG A 110 -2.33 -12.47 -10.01
CA ARG A 110 -3.33 -11.79 -9.18
C ARG A 110 -4.21 -10.87 -10.00
N ASN A 111 -3.64 -10.11 -10.95
CA ASN A 111 -4.41 -9.18 -11.78
C ASN A 111 -5.28 -9.92 -12.82
N GLN A 112 -4.84 -11.06 -13.36
CA GLN A 112 -5.63 -11.87 -14.30
C GLN A 112 -6.94 -12.42 -13.69
N ARG A 113 -7.02 -12.56 -12.37
CA ARG A 113 -8.20 -13.07 -11.67
C ARG A 113 -9.25 -11.99 -11.37
N ILE A 114 -8.95 -10.73 -11.66
CA ILE A 114 -9.85 -9.62 -11.34
C ILE A 114 -10.95 -9.57 -12.39
N THR A 115 -12.18 -9.76 -11.92
CA THR A 115 -13.41 -9.70 -12.74
C THR A 115 -14.24 -8.45 -12.49
N GLU A 116 -13.79 -7.57 -11.58
CA GLU A 116 -14.51 -6.36 -11.17
C GLU A 116 -14.59 -5.34 -12.33
N PRO A 117 -15.79 -5.02 -12.84
CA PRO A 117 -15.96 -4.12 -13.98
C PRO A 117 -15.35 -2.73 -13.78
N LEU A 118 -15.33 -2.22 -12.54
CA LEU A 118 -14.75 -0.90 -12.25
C LEU A 118 -13.23 -0.84 -12.49
N PHE A 119 -12.54 -1.98 -12.57
CA PHE A 119 -11.11 -2.06 -12.86
C PHE A 119 -10.79 -2.38 -14.33
N GLN A 120 -11.78 -2.55 -15.20
CA GLN A 120 -11.58 -3.05 -16.58
C GLN A 120 -10.65 -2.20 -17.47
N HIS A 121 -10.49 -0.91 -17.15
CA HIS A 121 -9.63 0.02 -17.89
C HIS A 121 -8.32 0.34 -17.16
N ILE A 122 -8.07 -0.28 -16.02
CA ILE A 122 -6.85 -0.10 -15.25
C ILE A 122 -5.89 -1.24 -15.62
N PRO A 123 -4.71 -0.95 -16.19
CA PRO A 123 -3.81 -2.00 -16.67
C PRO A 123 -3.32 -2.97 -15.58
N ILE A 124 -3.08 -2.44 -14.38
CA ILE A 124 -2.63 -3.21 -13.21
C ILE A 124 -3.43 -2.74 -11.99
N PRO A 125 -4.62 -3.31 -11.73
CA PRO A 125 -5.47 -2.88 -10.62
C PRO A 125 -4.83 -3.00 -9.24
N ILE A 126 -4.03 -4.04 -9.00
CA ILE A 126 -3.36 -4.31 -7.71
C ILE A 126 -1.84 -4.52 -7.89
N PRO A 127 -1.08 -3.46 -8.15
CA PRO A 127 0.35 -3.59 -8.45
C PRO A 127 1.17 -4.07 -7.24
N ILE A 128 2.24 -4.80 -7.51
CA ILE A 128 3.28 -5.17 -6.57
C ILE A 128 4.56 -4.41 -6.96
N ASN A 129 4.93 -3.43 -6.14
CA ASN A 129 6.10 -2.59 -6.40
C ASN A 129 7.22 -2.88 -5.39
N ILE A 130 8.43 -3.14 -5.87
CA ILE A 130 9.64 -3.13 -5.03
C ILE A 130 10.25 -1.73 -5.09
N GLY A 131 10.11 -0.97 -4.00
CA GLY A 131 10.60 0.41 -3.91
C GLY A 131 12.04 0.52 -3.41
N LYS A 132 12.56 -0.51 -2.73
CA LYS A 132 13.91 -0.49 -2.15
C LYS A 132 14.54 -1.87 -2.16
N ILE A 133 15.82 -1.91 -2.55
CA ILE A 133 16.68 -3.10 -2.51
C ILE A 133 18.03 -2.69 -1.94
N GLN A 134 18.58 -3.50 -1.03
CA GLN A 134 19.91 -3.30 -0.46
C GLN A 134 20.56 -4.65 -0.16
N GLY A 135 21.82 -4.84 -0.53
CA GLY A 135 22.57 -6.04 -0.15
C GLY A 135 24.00 -6.06 -0.67
N GLY A 136 24.82 -6.90 -0.03
CA GLY A 136 26.26 -6.96 -0.22
C GLY A 136 27.01 -5.87 0.56
N ASP A 137 28.13 -6.26 1.18
CA ASP A 137 28.95 -5.37 2.00
C ASP A 137 30.30 -5.03 1.36
N TRP A 138 30.85 -5.93 0.54
CA TRP A 138 32.17 -5.78 -0.06
C TRP A 138 32.25 -6.41 -1.46
N PRO A 139 32.82 -5.71 -2.48
CA PRO A 139 32.87 -6.22 -3.86
C PRO A 139 33.61 -7.56 -4.04
N SER A 140 34.58 -7.87 -3.17
CA SER A 140 35.35 -9.14 -3.23
C SER A 140 34.78 -10.23 -2.31
N SER A 141 33.52 -10.13 -1.92
CA SER A 141 32.81 -11.13 -1.12
C SER A 141 31.51 -11.56 -1.79
N VAL A 142 31.12 -12.82 -1.58
CA VAL A 142 29.77 -13.28 -1.95
C VAL A 142 28.78 -12.71 -0.94
N ALA A 143 27.82 -11.91 -1.40
CA ALA A 143 26.78 -11.34 -0.55
C ALA A 143 25.90 -12.43 0.08
N ASP A 144 25.70 -12.36 1.40
CA ASP A 144 24.91 -13.33 2.17
C ASP A 144 23.52 -12.81 2.56
N LEU A 145 23.24 -11.52 2.35
CA LEU A 145 21.94 -10.92 2.58
C LEU A 145 21.58 -9.87 1.53
N VAL A 146 20.34 -9.94 1.05
CA VAL A 146 19.66 -8.85 0.36
C VAL A 146 18.34 -8.59 1.08
N THR A 147 18.05 -7.33 1.38
CA THR A 147 16.77 -6.86 1.89
C THR A 147 16.01 -6.15 0.79
N MET A 148 14.77 -6.57 0.54
CA MET A 148 13.84 -5.92 -0.39
C MET A 148 12.63 -5.40 0.37
N GLU A 149 12.20 -4.18 0.07
CA GLU A 149 10.99 -3.57 0.63
C GLU A 149 10.06 -3.15 -0.49
N GLY A 150 8.78 -3.46 -0.33
CA GLY A 150 7.79 -3.26 -1.37
C GLY A 150 6.39 -2.99 -0.87
N ARG A 151 5.55 -2.57 -1.81
CA ARG A 151 4.10 -2.35 -1.66
C ARG A 151 3.36 -3.44 -2.42
N LEU A 152 2.39 -4.05 -1.77
CA LEU A 152 1.44 -5.01 -2.32
C LEU A 152 0.06 -4.34 -2.41
N GLY A 153 -0.46 -4.17 -3.62
CA GLY A 153 -1.86 -3.81 -3.84
C GLY A 153 -2.80 -4.92 -3.37
N VAL A 154 -3.89 -4.56 -2.69
CA VAL A 154 -4.86 -5.51 -2.12
C VAL A 154 -6.23 -5.24 -2.73
N MET A 155 -6.87 -6.29 -3.25
CA MET A 155 -8.21 -6.16 -3.84
C MET A 155 -9.25 -5.94 -2.73
N PRO A 156 -10.25 -5.04 -2.91
CA PRO A 156 -11.37 -4.95 -1.99
C PRO A 156 -12.05 -6.31 -1.82
N GLY A 157 -12.26 -6.74 -0.58
CA GLY A 157 -12.80 -8.06 -0.24
C GLY A 157 -11.75 -9.17 -0.06
N GLU A 158 -10.48 -8.93 -0.40
CA GLU A 158 -9.39 -9.87 -0.09
C GLU A 158 -9.08 -9.85 1.42
N THR A 159 -9.23 -10.98 2.10
CA THR A 159 -9.01 -11.03 3.55
C THR A 159 -7.51 -11.04 3.90
N VAL A 160 -7.17 -10.60 5.12
CA VAL A 160 -5.79 -10.64 5.62
C VAL A 160 -5.24 -12.08 5.65
N GLU A 161 -6.12 -13.06 5.85
CA GLU A 161 -5.78 -14.49 5.91
C GLU A 161 -5.41 -15.08 4.54
N GLN A 162 -6.14 -14.71 3.48
CA GLN A 162 -5.83 -15.12 2.10
C GLN A 162 -4.46 -14.60 1.64
N ASN A 163 -4.00 -13.47 2.18
CA ASN A 163 -2.68 -12.89 1.93
C ASN A 163 -1.54 -13.59 2.69
N ARG A 164 -1.82 -14.27 3.82
CA ARG A 164 -0.79 -14.94 4.64
C ARG A 164 -0.45 -16.35 4.14
N GLN A 165 -1.43 -17.10 3.65
CA GLN A 165 -1.22 -18.49 3.20
C GLN A 165 -0.40 -18.62 1.92
N ARG A 166 -0.25 -17.55 1.14
CA ARG A 166 0.47 -17.54 -0.16
C ARG A 166 1.95 -17.14 -0.05
N ARG A 167 2.48 -17.08 1.18
CA ARG A 167 3.90 -16.74 1.47
C ARG A 167 4.83 -17.96 1.51
N ASN A 168 4.30 -19.18 1.38
CA ASN A 168 5.07 -20.42 1.45
C ASN A 168 5.32 -20.99 0.06
#